data_AF-A0A3M1DUK1-F1
#
_entry.id   AF-A0A3M1DUK1-F1
#
_cell.length_a   1.000
_cell.length_b   1.000
_cell.length_c   1.000
_cell.angle_alpha   90.00
_cell.angle_beta   90.00
_cell.angle_gamma   90.00
#
_symmetry.space_group_name_H-M   'P 1'
#
loop_
_entity.id
_entity.type
_entity.pdbx_description
1 polymer ?
#
loop_
_entity_poly.entity_id
_entity_poly.type
_entity_poly.pdbx_seq_one_letter_code
_entity_poly.pdbx_strand_id
1 'polypeptide(L)'
;KDMDRRKLERRLFVLRKYASHRIYQTYPQTLDQFYIASLSYKTVVYKGQLTTSQLRPYFPDLHDDRLASAIALVHSRFSTNTVPKWKLAQPFRYIAHNGEINTIAGNLNWWKAREPLIEGGLFTKDELEKIWPVCGLELSDSGNFDNVLEFLVLSGRSLPHALMMMIPEAWQHDDDMPEHKKAFYEFHENLMQPWDGPAGICFTDGILVGAMLDRNGLRPLRYMLTDDDLLVVASEAGVLEVPPEKVVRKGRLQPGRILIADLDEGRIIEDEEVKDIVCRNKPYGEWLAKNKLTLDELPEGEPVTDTMDAQSLLRRQQLFGITREDLRMVIQPMAAQGKDPVGSMGVDWPLPVLSQQTQHLANYFQQLFAQVTNPPIDPIRERSVMSLHMLLGSSGDILEPDELHARILRLEHPVLTNQQLSSLRHLAHPHLRAGVVDMLFPADGQEGRLEAALDHICAAAEDFTRNGVNILILSDRRADARHAPVPSLLAVGAVHHHLVARGLRTRTSLVVEAGDVWETHHFATLIGYGANAVNPYLVYATLEKLWREGAFDRQPAA
;
A
#
# COMPACT_ATOMS: atom_id res chain seq x y z
N LYS A 1 20.09 38.85 -5.72
CA LYS A 1 20.04 37.99 -6.93
C LYS A 1 18.75 37.21 -6.84
N ASP A 2 17.84 37.42 -7.79
CA ASP A 2 16.53 36.78 -7.76
C ASP A 2 16.68 35.27 -7.89
N MET A 3 16.19 34.56 -6.87
CA MET A 3 16.13 33.11 -6.85
C MET A 3 14.93 32.69 -7.67
N ASP A 4 15.10 31.68 -8.52
CA ASP A 4 13.97 31.04 -9.21
C ASP A 4 12.86 30.67 -8.21
N ARG A 5 11.60 30.99 -8.56
CA ARG A 5 10.45 30.83 -7.65
C ARG A 5 10.24 29.36 -7.26
N ARG A 6 10.43 28.42 -8.19
CA ARG A 6 10.32 26.98 -7.88
C ARG A 6 11.43 26.54 -6.93
N LYS A 7 12.65 27.07 -7.10
CA LYS A 7 13.76 26.86 -6.16
C LYS A 7 13.49 27.47 -4.78
N LEU A 8 12.86 28.64 -4.71
CA LEU A 8 12.46 29.25 -3.45
C LEU A 8 11.47 28.34 -2.71
N GLU A 9 10.43 27.85 -3.39
CA GLU A 9 9.44 26.95 -2.80
C GLU A 9 10.07 25.67 -2.22
N ARG A 10 10.96 25.02 -2.99
CA ARG A 10 11.69 23.84 -2.51
C ARG A 10 12.52 24.14 -1.26
N ARG A 11 13.16 25.31 -1.18
CA ARG A 11 13.93 25.70 0.01
C ARG A 11 13.05 25.99 1.22
N LEU A 12 11.89 26.59 1.01
CA LEU A 12 10.90 26.81 2.07
C LEU A 12 10.36 25.47 2.61
N PHE A 13 10.13 24.49 1.73
CA PHE A 13 9.80 23.12 2.12
C PHE A 13 10.89 22.47 2.99
N VAL A 14 12.15 22.49 2.54
CA VAL A 14 13.28 21.96 3.31
C VAL A 14 13.39 22.66 4.66
N LEU A 15 13.29 24.00 4.69
CA LEU A 15 13.33 24.78 5.93
C LEU A 15 12.20 24.38 6.88
N ARG A 16 10.97 24.22 6.37
CA ARG A 16 9.82 23.82 7.17
C ARG A 16 10.03 22.43 7.79
N LYS A 17 10.43 21.44 6.98
CA LYS A 17 10.70 20.07 7.46
C LYS A 17 11.83 20.05 8.49
N TYR A 18 12.95 20.71 8.17
CA TYR A 18 14.09 20.83 9.05
C TYR A 18 13.74 21.47 10.40
N ALA A 19 13.04 22.61 10.38
CA ALA A 19 12.63 23.32 11.58
C ALA A 19 11.70 22.48 12.44
N SER A 20 10.66 21.88 11.85
CA SER A 20 9.74 20.99 12.56
C SER A 20 10.49 19.81 13.20
N HIS A 21 11.35 19.11 12.46
CA HIS A 21 12.08 17.96 12.99
C HIS A 21 13.02 18.36 14.12
N ARG A 22 13.80 19.44 13.94
CA ARG A 22 14.76 19.90 14.95
C ARG A 22 14.05 20.34 16.23
N ILE A 23 12.94 21.07 16.10
CA ILE A 23 12.15 21.53 17.25
C ILE A 23 11.52 20.34 17.99
N TYR A 24 10.92 19.38 17.30
CA TYR A 24 10.33 18.21 17.97
C TYR A 24 11.39 17.32 18.62
N GLN A 25 12.58 17.17 18.02
CA GLN A 25 13.68 16.42 18.62
C GLN A 25 14.26 17.11 19.86
N THR A 26 14.37 18.45 19.84
CA THR A 26 14.95 19.22 20.94
C THR A 26 13.93 19.46 22.06
N TYR A 27 12.66 19.62 21.70
CA TYR A 27 11.55 19.90 22.61
C TYR A 27 10.34 18.99 22.30
N PRO A 28 10.38 17.69 22.67
CA PRO A 28 9.31 16.74 22.37
C PRO A 28 7.92 17.15 22.86
N GLN A 29 7.84 17.91 23.96
CA GLN A 29 6.59 18.48 24.48
C GLN A 29 5.88 19.44 23.51
N THR A 30 6.57 19.92 22.47
CA THR A 30 6.03 20.85 21.48
C THR A 30 5.33 20.16 20.30
N LEU A 31 5.24 18.83 20.28
CA LEU A 31 4.63 18.04 19.19
C LEU A 31 3.23 18.54 18.79
N ASP A 32 2.42 18.98 19.75
CA ASP A 32 1.09 19.54 19.53
C ASP A 32 1.03 21.09 19.54
N GLN A 33 2.12 21.75 19.93
CA GLN A 33 2.18 23.21 20.12
C GLN A 33 2.84 23.94 18.95
N PHE A 34 3.82 23.33 18.30
CA PHE A 34 4.52 23.89 17.16
C PHE A 34 4.04 23.24 15.87
N TYR A 35 3.49 24.03 14.95
CA TYR A 35 3.11 23.55 13.62
C TYR A 35 3.09 24.71 12.62
N ILE A 36 3.74 24.51 11.48
CA ILE A 36 3.75 25.48 10.38
C ILE A 36 2.65 25.09 9.39
N ALA A 37 1.54 25.84 9.37
CA ALA A 37 0.40 25.54 8.49
C ALA A 37 0.78 25.61 7.00
N SER A 38 1.40 26.72 6.61
CA SER A 38 1.93 26.95 5.27
C SER A 38 3.24 27.74 5.38
N LEU A 39 4.18 27.48 4.47
CA LEU A 39 5.38 28.29 4.28
C LEU A 39 5.72 28.25 2.79
N SER A 40 5.12 29.16 2.05
CA SER A 40 5.14 29.21 0.59
C SER A 40 5.21 30.65 0.12
N TYR A 41 5.70 30.89 -1.11
CA TYR A 41 5.58 32.20 -1.74
C TYR A 41 4.23 32.41 -2.44
N LYS A 42 3.46 31.33 -2.69
CA LYS A 42 2.23 31.33 -3.48
C LYS A 42 0.97 30.92 -2.73
N THR A 43 1.09 30.19 -1.61
CA THR A 43 -0.07 29.75 -0.83
C THR A 43 0.01 30.15 0.64
N VAL A 44 -1.16 30.41 1.23
CA VAL A 44 -1.31 30.67 2.66
C VAL A 44 -2.53 29.92 3.19
N VAL A 45 -2.40 29.30 4.37
CA VAL A 45 -3.46 28.49 4.97
C VAL A 45 -3.90 29.09 6.30
N TYR A 46 -5.15 29.57 6.34
CA TYR A 46 -5.84 29.99 7.56
C TYR A 46 -6.70 28.83 8.06
N LYS A 47 -6.35 28.24 9.21
CA LYS A 47 -7.08 27.12 9.78
C LYS A 47 -7.04 27.11 11.30
N GLY A 48 -8.02 26.45 11.90
CA GLY A 48 -8.10 26.33 13.34
C GLY A 48 -9.24 25.45 13.82
N GLN A 49 -9.39 25.40 15.14
CA GLN A 49 -10.48 24.70 15.82
C GLN A 49 -11.72 25.59 15.87
N LEU A 50 -12.29 25.86 14.72
CA LEU A 50 -13.35 26.85 14.55
C LEU A 50 -14.55 26.18 13.87
N THR A 51 -15.76 26.61 14.22
CA THR A 51 -16.90 26.36 13.34
C THR A 51 -16.73 27.16 12.05
N THR A 52 -17.41 26.75 10.98
CA THR A 52 -17.29 27.42 9.68
C THR A 52 -17.65 28.90 9.74
N SER A 53 -18.63 29.27 10.58
CA SER A 53 -19.04 30.67 10.80
C SER A 53 -18.03 31.51 11.60
N GLN A 54 -17.12 30.87 12.35
CA GLN A 54 -16.12 31.56 13.17
C GLN A 54 -14.84 31.92 12.41
N LEU A 55 -14.60 31.31 11.24
CA LEU A 55 -13.33 31.46 10.51
C LEU A 55 -13.02 32.93 10.18
N ARG A 56 -13.96 33.65 9.56
CA ARG A 56 -13.81 35.05 9.17
C ARG A 56 -13.65 35.99 10.39
N PRO A 57 -14.51 35.92 11.43
CA PRO A 57 -14.31 36.72 12.65
C PRO A 57 -12.99 36.46 13.38
N TYR A 58 -12.49 35.23 13.36
CA TYR A 58 -11.26 34.85 14.07
C TYR A 58 -10.00 35.35 13.36
N PHE A 59 -9.99 35.38 12.03
CA PHE A 59 -8.89 35.87 11.21
C PHE A 59 -9.29 37.17 10.48
N PRO A 60 -9.06 38.35 11.09
CA PRO A 60 -9.45 39.64 10.51
C PRO A 60 -8.90 39.90 9.11
N ASP A 61 -7.75 39.30 8.76
CA ASP A 61 -7.17 39.37 7.41
C ASP A 61 -8.16 38.90 6.33
N LEU A 62 -9.04 37.95 6.65
CA LEU A 62 -10.06 37.43 5.72
C LEU A 62 -11.20 38.43 5.42
N HIS A 63 -11.26 39.54 6.15
CA HIS A 63 -12.16 40.66 5.90
C HIS A 63 -11.50 41.79 5.10
N ASP A 64 -10.20 41.73 4.87
CA ASP A 64 -9.47 42.78 4.17
C ASP A 64 -9.54 42.57 2.65
N ASP A 65 -10.00 43.58 1.91
CA ASP A 65 -10.12 43.53 0.44
C ASP A 65 -8.77 43.35 -0.27
N ARG A 66 -7.64 43.60 0.40
CA ARG A 66 -6.30 43.33 -0.14
C ARG A 66 -6.01 41.84 -0.20
N LEU A 67 -6.73 41.01 0.58
CA LEU A 67 -6.64 39.56 0.51
C LEU A 67 -7.47 39.03 -0.66
N ALA A 68 -6.98 39.27 -1.87
CA ALA A 68 -7.53 38.73 -3.10
C ALA A 68 -6.81 37.43 -3.51
N SER A 69 -7.56 36.45 -4.01
CA SER A 69 -7.00 35.19 -4.50
C SER A 69 -7.79 34.65 -5.68
N ALA A 70 -7.10 34.03 -6.63
CA ALA A 70 -7.72 33.27 -7.72
C ALA A 70 -8.19 31.88 -7.28
N ILE A 71 -7.63 31.34 -6.19
CA ILE A 71 -7.96 30.01 -5.65
C ILE A 71 -8.41 30.15 -4.21
N ALA A 72 -9.52 29.50 -3.86
CA ALA A 72 -9.96 29.32 -2.49
C ALA A 72 -10.26 27.84 -2.25
N LEU A 73 -9.59 27.25 -1.25
CA LEU A 73 -9.83 25.88 -0.81
C LEU A 73 -10.34 25.89 0.63
N VAL A 74 -11.52 25.33 0.85
CA VAL A 74 -12.18 25.33 2.15
C VAL A 74 -12.50 23.90 2.56
N HIS A 75 -12.26 23.58 3.83
CA HIS A 75 -12.56 22.27 4.38
C HIS A 75 -13.15 22.37 5.78
N SER A 76 -14.18 21.57 6.05
CA SER A 76 -14.72 21.37 7.40
C SER A 76 -14.57 19.90 7.78
N ARG A 77 -13.95 19.64 8.94
CA ARG A 77 -13.61 18.29 9.40
C ARG A 77 -14.59 17.83 10.47
N PHE A 78 -15.09 16.61 10.32
CA PHE A 78 -15.71 15.87 11.42
C PHE A 78 -14.65 14.94 12.06
N SER A 79 -14.55 14.97 13.39
CA SER A 79 -13.55 14.19 14.14
C SER A 79 -14.25 13.16 15.01
N THR A 80 -13.75 11.93 15.03
CA THR A 80 -14.17 10.91 16.02
C THR A 80 -13.56 11.16 17.41
N ASN A 81 -12.55 12.03 17.49
CA ASN A 81 -11.92 12.42 18.75
C ASN A 81 -12.54 13.69 19.34
N THR A 82 -12.75 13.70 20.65
CA THR A 82 -13.28 14.84 21.43
C THR A 82 -12.21 15.87 21.82
N VAL A 83 -10.92 15.50 21.79
CA VAL A 83 -9.81 16.42 22.04
C VAL A 83 -9.36 17.04 20.72
N PRO A 84 -9.68 18.33 20.49
CA PRO A 84 -9.36 18.95 19.22
C PRO A 84 -7.86 19.28 19.16
N LYS A 85 -7.23 19.09 17.99
CA LYS A 85 -5.83 19.47 17.73
C LYS A 85 -5.76 20.43 16.54
N TRP A 86 -5.19 21.62 16.74
CA TRP A 86 -5.12 22.67 15.72
C TRP A 86 -4.40 22.21 14.45
N LYS A 87 -3.30 21.47 14.62
CA LYS A 87 -2.47 20.95 13.52
C LYS A 87 -3.23 20.00 12.57
N LEU A 88 -4.30 19.36 13.05
CA LEU A 88 -5.11 18.39 12.30
C LEU A 88 -6.28 19.03 11.54
N ALA A 89 -6.54 20.32 11.74
CA ALA A 89 -7.46 21.05 10.88
C ALA A 89 -6.92 21.07 9.45
N GLN A 90 -7.83 21.17 8.49
CA GLN A 90 -7.53 21.23 7.06
C GLN A 90 -8.02 22.58 6.48
N PRO A 91 -7.52 23.04 5.32
CA PRO A 91 -6.61 22.36 4.39
C PRO A 91 -5.21 22.04 4.95
N PHE A 92 -4.57 21.05 4.33
CA PHE A 92 -3.12 20.89 4.40
C PHE A 92 -2.46 21.73 3.30
N ARG A 93 -1.22 21.43 2.90
CA ARG A 93 -0.42 22.33 2.06
C ARG A 93 -0.83 22.22 0.59
N TYR A 94 -1.13 21.00 0.17
CA TYR A 94 -1.55 20.68 -1.18
C TYR A 94 -3.00 20.19 -1.22
N ILE A 95 -3.52 19.59 -0.14
CA ILE A 95 -4.83 18.93 -0.19
C ILE A 95 -5.83 19.38 0.88
N ALA A 96 -7.11 19.23 0.53
CA ALA A 96 -8.22 19.05 1.44
C ALA A 96 -8.87 17.70 1.12
N HIS A 97 -8.92 16.81 2.10
CA HIS A 97 -9.37 15.44 1.96
C HIS A 97 -10.62 15.18 2.80
N ASN A 98 -11.71 14.89 2.10
CA ASN A 98 -12.94 14.37 2.68
C ASN A 98 -12.94 12.84 2.54
N GLY A 99 -12.72 12.12 3.63
CA GLY A 99 -12.50 10.67 3.53
C GLY A 99 -11.68 10.09 4.65
N GLU A 100 -11.27 8.84 4.46
CA GLU A 100 -10.41 8.08 5.36
C GLU A 100 -9.54 7.11 4.56
N ILE A 101 -8.23 7.16 4.75
CA ILE A 101 -7.29 6.24 4.08
C ILE A 101 -7.15 4.98 4.93
N ASN A 102 -7.81 3.90 4.54
CA ASN A 102 -7.87 2.66 5.32
C ASN A 102 -6.58 1.82 5.22
N THR A 103 -5.71 2.10 4.24
CA THR A 103 -4.42 1.43 4.03
C THR A 103 -3.25 2.12 4.73
N ILE A 104 -3.51 3.15 5.55
CA ILE A 104 -2.48 4.07 6.07
C ILE A 104 -1.31 3.37 6.78
N ALA A 105 -1.55 2.35 7.60
CA ALA A 105 -0.48 1.65 8.31
C ALA A 105 0.51 0.97 7.36
N GLY A 106 0.00 0.33 6.30
CA GLY A 106 0.81 -0.25 5.23
C GLY A 106 1.60 0.84 4.49
N ASN A 107 0.93 1.92 4.09
CA ASN A 107 1.54 3.03 3.35
C ASN A 107 2.71 3.67 4.13
N LEU A 108 2.56 3.88 5.44
CA LEU A 108 3.61 4.43 6.29
C LEU A 108 4.84 3.50 6.38
N ASN A 109 4.61 2.20 6.57
CA ASN A 109 5.70 1.21 6.64
C ASN A 109 6.45 1.10 5.30
N TRP A 110 5.69 1.09 4.20
CA TRP A 110 6.21 1.06 2.85
C TRP A 110 6.98 2.33 2.48
N TRP A 111 6.54 3.49 2.97
CA TRP A 111 7.28 4.73 2.81
C TRP A 111 8.59 4.72 3.60
N LYS A 112 8.54 4.31 4.88
CA LYS A 112 9.73 4.16 5.74
C LYS A 112 10.77 3.22 5.12
N ALA A 113 10.33 2.15 4.46
CA ALA A 113 11.23 1.21 3.77
C ALA A 113 11.89 1.82 2.51
N ARG A 114 11.27 2.84 1.89
CA ARG A 114 11.75 3.49 0.67
C ARG A 114 12.71 4.64 0.93
N GLU A 115 12.54 5.40 2.01
CA GLU A 115 13.35 6.59 2.30
C GLU A 115 14.87 6.37 2.13
N PRO A 116 15.47 5.24 2.58
CA PRO A 116 16.91 4.98 2.41
C PRO A 116 17.37 4.73 0.97
N LEU A 117 16.46 4.42 0.04
CA LEU A 117 16.76 4.17 -1.38
C LEU A 117 16.64 5.41 -2.26
N ILE A 118 16.15 6.53 -1.72
CA ILE A 118 15.99 7.75 -2.50
C ILE A 118 17.37 8.39 -2.65
N GLU A 119 17.93 8.32 -3.85
CA GLU A 119 19.31 8.76 -4.15
C GLU A 119 19.36 10.23 -4.61
N GLY A 120 18.23 10.76 -5.06
CA GLY A 120 17.95 12.19 -5.17
C GLY A 120 17.41 12.62 -6.54
N GLY A 121 16.29 13.36 -6.51
CA GLY A 121 15.76 14.10 -7.66
C GLY A 121 16.24 15.55 -7.67
N LEU A 122 15.32 16.50 -7.46
CA LEU A 122 15.66 17.94 -7.35
C LEU A 122 16.28 18.35 -6.01
N PHE A 123 16.46 17.42 -5.07
CA PHE A 123 17.05 17.64 -3.75
C PHE A 123 18.46 17.07 -3.67
N THR A 124 19.34 17.79 -3.00
CA THR A 124 20.67 17.28 -2.63
C THR A 124 20.57 16.27 -1.48
N LYS A 125 21.58 15.40 -1.32
CA LYS A 125 21.62 14.43 -0.20
C LYS A 125 21.49 15.10 1.18
N ASP A 126 22.15 16.25 1.37
CA ASP A 126 22.07 17.04 2.60
C ASP A 126 20.66 17.66 2.81
N GLU A 127 19.93 18.00 1.74
CA GLU A 127 18.53 18.42 1.86
C GLU A 127 17.61 17.25 2.20
N LEU A 128 17.83 16.07 1.61
CA LEU A 128 17.07 14.85 1.90
C LEU A 128 17.21 14.45 3.38
N GLU A 129 18.43 14.47 3.93
CA GLU A 129 18.67 14.21 5.36
C GLU A 129 17.88 15.15 6.29
N LYS A 130 17.62 16.39 5.85
CA LYS A 130 16.80 17.37 6.58
C LYS A 130 15.30 17.14 6.42
N ILE A 131 14.89 16.48 5.34
CA ILE A 131 13.50 16.15 5.02
C ILE A 131 13.04 14.90 5.76
N TRP A 132 13.94 13.96 6.08
CA TRP A 132 13.59 12.70 6.73
C TRP A 132 13.18 12.87 8.21
N PRO A 133 12.14 12.15 8.67
CA PRO A 133 11.20 11.34 7.88
C PRO A 133 10.14 12.21 7.16
N VAL A 134 9.70 11.84 5.96
CA VAL A 134 8.63 12.59 5.25
C VAL A 134 7.29 12.40 5.96
N CYS A 135 6.94 11.16 6.27
CA CYS A 135 5.74 10.83 7.04
C CYS A 135 5.97 11.05 8.54
N GLY A 136 4.96 11.53 9.25
CA GLY A 136 4.98 11.76 10.69
C GLY A 136 4.06 10.79 11.45
N LEU A 137 4.52 10.29 12.60
CA LEU A 137 3.79 9.30 13.42
C LEU A 137 2.51 9.84 14.06
N GLU A 138 2.43 11.15 14.36
CA GLU A 138 1.27 11.78 15.00
C GLU A 138 0.46 12.70 14.06
N LEU A 139 0.52 12.41 12.75
CA LEU A 139 -0.30 13.08 11.76
C LEU A 139 -1.54 12.24 11.46
N SER A 140 -2.62 12.89 11.01
CA SER A 140 -3.74 12.16 10.42
C SER A 140 -3.29 11.48 9.13
N ASP A 141 -4.04 10.47 8.71
CA ASP A 141 -3.95 9.82 7.40
C ASP A 141 -3.74 10.82 6.24
N SER A 142 -4.60 11.83 6.20
CA SER A 142 -4.64 12.91 5.23
C SER A 142 -3.40 13.81 5.32
N GLY A 143 -2.84 13.98 6.51
CA GLY A 143 -1.64 14.80 6.71
C GLY A 143 -0.38 14.07 6.25
N ASN A 144 -0.35 12.75 6.40
CA ASN A 144 0.72 11.92 5.84
C ASN A 144 0.61 11.83 4.31
N PHE A 145 -0.60 11.73 3.77
CA PHE A 145 -0.83 11.81 2.32
C PHE A 145 -0.32 13.14 1.75
N ASP A 146 -0.68 14.27 2.36
CA ASP A 146 -0.22 15.61 1.96
C ASP A 146 1.31 15.71 1.95
N ASN A 147 1.99 15.20 2.99
CA ASN A 147 3.45 15.24 3.07
C ASN A 147 4.11 14.44 1.94
N VAL A 148 3.59 13.25 1.61
CA VAL A 148 4.13 12.42 0.53
C VAL A 148 3.86 13.07 -0.82
N LEU A 149 2.66 13.60 -1.05
CA LEU A 149 2.31 14.31 -2.27
C LEU A 149 3.21 15.52 -2.49
N GLU A 150 3.35 16.37 -1.47
CA GLU A 150 4.21 17.55 -1.50
C GLU A 150 5.67 17.17 -1.77
N PHE A 151 6.18 16.11 -1.13
CA PHE A 151 7.53 15.61 -1.39
C PHE A 151 7.71 15.17 -2.85
N LEU A 152 6.78 14.40 -3.41
CA LEU A 152 6.85 13.92 -4.79
C LEU A 152 6.80 15.07 -5.81
N VAL A 153 5.93 16.05 -5.58
CA VAL A 153 5.79 17.22 -6.46
C VAL A 153 7.04 18.09 -6.41
N LEU A 154 7.52 18.41 -5.20
CA LEU A 154 8.71 19.25 -5.04
C LEU A 154 10.01 18.52 -5.44
N SER A 155 9.97 17.19 -5.52
CA SER A 155 11.06 16.38 -6.08
C SER A 155 11.08 16.39 -7.62
N GLY A 156 10.04 16.87 -8.30
CA GLY A 156 10.03 17.10 -9.75
C GLY A 156 8.85 16.51 -10.52
N ARG A 157 7.96 15.72 -9.88
CA ARG A 157 6.76 15.20 -10.55
C ARG A 157 5.69 16.28 -10.69
N SER A 158 4.87 16.19 -11.74
CA SER A 158 3.67 17.03 -11.82
C SER A 158 2.66 16.60 -10.75
N LEU A 159 1.85 17.55 -10.28
CA LEU A 159 0.80 17.26 -9.30
C LEU A 159 -0.16 16.15 -9.78
N PRO A 160 -0.64 16.14 -11.04
CA PRO A 160 -1.49 15.06 -11.53
C PRO A 160 -0.79 13.70 -11.56
N HIS A 161 0.50 13.66 -11.95
CA HIS A 161 1.27 12.42 -11.93
C HIS A 161 1.38 11.86 -10.51
N ALA A 162 1.76 12.68 -9.54
CA ALA A 162 1.88 12.24 -8.16
C ALA A 162 0.53 11.72 -7.60
N LEU A 163 -0.58 12.38 -7.90
CA LEU A 163 -1.93 11.93 -7.53
C LEU A 163 -2.31 10.61 -8.20
N MET A 164 -2.11 10.47 -9.52
CA MET A 164 -2.38 9.22 -10.24
C MET A 164 -1.54 8.05 -9.73
N MET A 165 -0.34 8.31 -9.22
CA MET A 165 0.52 7.29 -8.61
C MET A 165 0.03 6.90 -7.21
N MET A 166 -0.45 7.86 -6.40
CA MET A 166 -0.91 7.60 -5.03
C MET A 166 -2.33 7.04 -4.98
N ILE A 167 -3.23 7.49 -5.88
CA ILE A 167 -4.62 7.07 -5.98
C ILE A 167 -4.87 6.60 -7.43
N PRO A 168 -4.36 5.42 -7.82
CA PRO A 168 -4.55 4.91 -9.16
C PRO A 168 -6.00 4.47 -9.38
N GLU A 169 -6.47 4.64 -10.62
CA GLU A 169 -7.74 4.06 -11.09
C GLU A 169 -7.76 2.54 -10.92
N ALA A 170 -8.96 1.95 -10.89
CA ALA A 170 -9.09 0.51 -11.07
C ALA A 170 -8.78 0.19 -12.54
N TRP A 171 -7.65 -0.48 -12.80
CA TRP A 171 -7.14 -0.71 -14.15
C TRP A 171 -6.97 -2.20 -14.49
N GLN A 172 -6.84 -3.05 -13.49
CA GLN A 172 -6.47 -4.46 -13.65
C GLN A 172 -7.51 -5.29 -14.42
N HIS A 173 -8.78 -4.92 -14.32
CA HIS A 173 -9.91 -5.62 -14.94
C HIS A 173 -10.74 -4.72 -15.88
N ASP A 174 -10.14 -3.63 -16.37
CA ASP A 174 -10.78 -2.71 -17.31
C ASP A 174 -10.30 -3.02 -18.74
N ASP A 175 -11.08 -3.79 -19.49
CA ASP A 175 -10.72 -4.18 -20.87
C ASP A 175 -10.72 -2.99 -21.83
N ASP A 176 -11.51 -1.95 -21.55
CA ASP A 176 -11.67 -0.77 -22.41
C ASP A 176 -10.58 0.30 -22.17
N MET A 177 -9.80 0.18 -21.08
CA MET A 177 -8.73 1.13 -20.78
C MET A 177 -7.60 1.08 -21.83
N PRO A 178 -7.16 2.23 -22.36
CA PRO A 178 -6.06 2.29 -23.32
C PRO A 178 -4.75 1.69 -22.78
N GLU A 179 -4.01 1.01 -23.66
CA GLU A 179 -2.80 0.25 -23.28
C GLU A 179 -1.71 1.13 -22.65
N HIS A 180 -1.51 2.36 -23.14
CA HIS A 180 -0.52 3.28 -22.55
C HIS A 180 -0.87 3.68 -21.12
N LYS A 181 -2.15 3.71 -20.78
CA LYS A 181 -2.66 4.02 -19.44
C LYS A 181 -2.57 2.81 -18.51
N LYS A 182 -2.87 1.59 -19.01
CA LYS A 182 -2.62 0.33 -18.30
C LYS A 182 -1.14 0.18 -17.97
N ALA A 183 -0.27 0.39 -18.95
CA ALA A 183 1.18 0.34 -18.77
C ALA A 183 1.69 1.36 -17.75
N PHE A 184 1.13 2.57 -17.72
CA PHE A 184 1.45 3.55 -16.70
C PHE A 184 1.14 3.03 -15.29
N TYR A 185 -0.07 2.49 -15.06
CA TYR A 185 -0.45 2.01 -13.74
C TYR A 185 0.30 0.74 -13.32
N GLU A 186 0.48 -0.22 -14.24
CA GLU A 186 1.25 -1.45 -13.98
C GLU A 186 2.70 -1.11 -13.59
N PHE A 187 3.33 -0.15 -14.27
CA PHE A 187 4.67 0.31 -13.92
C PHE A 187 4.74 0.95 -12.53
N HIS A 188 3.74 1.76 -12.18
CA HIS A 188 3.71 2.47 -10.90
C HIS A 188 3.29 1.60 -9.72
N GLU A 189 2.63 0.45 -9.95
CA GLU A 189 2.29 -0.53 -8.90
C GLU A 189 3.55 -1.05 -8.18
N ASN A 190 4.67 -1.20 -8.90
CA ASN A 190 5.95 -1.56 -8.28
C ASN A 190 6.51 -0.42 -7.41
N LEU A 191 6.27 0.83 -7.81
CA LEU A 191 6.84 2.01 -7.17
C LEU A 191 6.07 2.46 -5.94
N MET A 192 4.74 2.40 -5.98
CA MET A 192 3.86 2.95 -4.96
C MET A 192 2.65 2.05 -4.74
N GLN A 193 2.41 1.66 -3.49
CA GLN A 193 1.15 1.02 -3.13
C GLN A 193 0.04 2.09 -3.07
N PRO A 194 -1.19 1.76 -3.54
CA PRO A 194 -2.31 2.70 -3.49
C PRO A 194 -2.61 3.19 -2.07
N TRP A 195 -2.81 4.49 -1.93
CA TRP A 195 -3.36 5.10 -0.73
C TRP A 195 -4.88 5.03 -0.78
N ASP A 196 -5.39 3.84 -0.51
CA ASP A 196 -6.80 3.48 -0.69
C ASP A 196 -7.69 3.83 0.52
N GLY A 197 -8.99 3.88 0.26
CA GLY A 197 -10.06 4.30 1.16
C GLY A 197 -10.96 5.36 0.50
N PRO A 198 -12.14 5.67 1.08
CA PRO A 198 -12.99 6.73 0.57
C PRO A 198 -12.22 8.05 0.54
N ALA A 199 -12.11 8.68 -0.63
CA ALA A 199 -11.36 9.92 -0.76
C ALA A 199 -11.99 10.86 -1.80
N GLY A 200 -12.49 11.99 -1.32
CA GLY A 200 -12.72 13.18 -2.13
C GLY A 200 -11.62 14.19 -1.84
N ILE A 201 -10.65 14.31 -2.76
CA ILE A 201 -9.50 15.18 -2.59
C ILE A 201 -9.67 16.39 -3.50
N CYS A 202 -9.76 17.57 -2.89
CA CYS A 202 -9.50 18.82 -3.58
C CYS A 202 -8.03 19.19 -3.36
N PHE A 203 -7.32 19.57 -4.41
CA PHE A 203 -5.89 19.80 -4.36
C PHE A 203 -5.49 21.08 -5.09
N THR A 204 -4.34 21.62 -4.71
CA THR A 204 -3.72 22.74 -5.41
C THR A 204 -2.23 22.80 -5.10
N ASP A 205 -1.42 23.23 -6.06
CA ASP A 205 -0.07 23.69 -5.78
C ASP A 205 0.01 25.22 -5.72
N GLY A 206 -1.11 25.94 -5.85
CA GLY A 206 -1.17 27.40 -5.97
C GLY A 206 -1.12 27.92 -7.42
N ILE A 207 -0.97 27.05 -8.40
CA ILE A 207 -1.11 27.37 -9.84
C ILE A 207 -2.20 26.48 -10.44
N LEU A 208 -2.07 25.17 -10.27
CA LEU A 208 -3.11 24.20 -10.56
C LEU A 208 -4.07 24.12 -9.37
N VAL A 209 -5.36 24.01 -9.65
CA VAL A 209 -6.39 23.62 -8.67
C VAL A 209 -7.27 22.54 -9.27
N GLY A 210 -7.67 21.58 -8.47
CA GLY A 210 -8.48 20.49 -8.99
C GLY A 210 -9.11 19.64 -7.92
N ALA A 211 -9.79 18.59 -8.37
CA ALA A 211 -10.32 17.57 -7.50
C ALA A 211 -10.22 16.18 -8.13
N MET A 212 -10.10 15.17 -7.28
CA MET A 212 -10.00 13.76 -7.65
C MET A 212 -10.81 12.91 -6.67
N LEU A 213 -11.38 11.82 -7.19
CA LEU A 213 -12.01 10.78 -6.39
C LEU A 213 -11.13 9.53 -6.30
N ASP A 214 -11.33 8.79 -5.21
CA ASP A 214 -10.82 7.42 -5.09
C ASP A 214 -11.34 6.52 -6.22
N ARG A 215 -10.70 5.35 -6.36
CA ARG A 215 -11.00 4.38 -7.42
C ARG A 215 -12.44 3.88 -7.43
N ASN A 216 -13.15 3.94 -6.30
CA ASN A 216 -14.52 3.48 -6.15
C ASN A 216 -15.52 4.66 -6.14
N GLY A 217 -15.04 5.90 -6.05
CA GLY A 217 -15.85 7.11 -5.98
C GLY A 217 -16.76 7.12 -4.74
N LEU A 218 -16.23 6.74 -3.58
CA LEU A 218 -16.99 6.57 -2.33
C LEU A 218 -17.41 7.89 -1.68
N ARG A 219 -16.97 9.03 -2.23
CA ARG A 219 -17.30 10.37 -1.77
C ARG A 219 -17.94 11.21 -2.87
N PRO A 220 -18.92 12.07 -2.53
CA PRO A 220 -19.52 12.94 -3.52
C PRO A 220 -18.61 14.14 -3.80
N LEU A 221 -18.44 14.45 -5.09
CA LEU A 221 -17.86 15.72 -5.56
C LEU A 221 -18.64 16.20 -6.77
N ARG A 222 -19.15 17.44 -6.68
CA ARG A 222 -19.91 18.12 -7.73
C ARG A 222 -19.19 19.39 -8.13
N TYR A 223 -19.34 19.75 -9.40
CA TYR A 223 -18.77 20.98 -9.93
C TYR A 223 -19.77 21.78 -10.74
N MET A 224 -19.54 23.09 -10.79
CA MET A 224 -20.29 24.05 -11.57
C MET A 224 -19.32 25.09 -12.15
N LEU A 225 -19.50 25.41 -13.43
CA LEU A 225 -18.78 26.48 -14.13
C LEU A 225 -19.79 27.55 -14.54
N THR A 226 -19.47 28.81 -14.26
CA THR A 226 -20.26 29.97 -14.66
C THR A 226 -19.72 30.61 -15.94
N ASP A 227 -20.46 31.57 -16.49
CA ASP A 227 -20.10 32.36 -17.68
C ASP A 227 -19.03 33.42 -17.40
N ASP A 228 -18.78 33.74 -16.13
CA ASP A 228 -17.67 34.57 -15.65
C ASP A 228 -16.46 33.75 -15.17
N ASP A 229 -16.29 32.53 -15.71
CA ASP A 229 -15.15 31.62 -15.50
C ASP A 229 -14.91 31.20 -14.03
N LEU A 230 -15.92 31.27 -13.17
CA LEU A 230 -15.85 30.76 -11.81
C LEU A 230 -16.13 29.25 -11.79
N LEU A 231 -15.10 28.46 -11.50
CA LEU A 231 -15.22 27.03 -11.22
C LEU A 231 -15.45 26.78 -9.73
N VAL A 232 -16.61 26.24 -9.38
CA VAL A 232 -16.96 25.83 -8.01
C VAL A 232 -16.95 24.31 -7.93
N VAL A 233 -16.15 23.75 -7.02
CA VAL A 233 -16.12 22.31 -6.72
C VAL A 233 -16.42 22.09 -5.24
N ALA A 234 -17.38 21.23 -4.92
CA ALA A 234 -17.80 20.97 -3.55
C ALA A 234 -18.40 19.57 -3.37
N SER A 235 -18.46 19.10 -2.12
CA SER A 235 -19.08 17.82 -1.79
C SER A 235 -20.59 17.80 -2.08
N GLU A 236 -21.24 18.97 -2.05
CA GLU A 236 -22.66 19.14 -2.29
C GLU A 236 -22.94 20.19 -3.37
N ALA A 237 -24.08 20.05 -4.06
CA ALA A 237 -24.57 21.10 -4.94
C ALA A 237 -25.30 22.16 -4.11
N GLY A 238 -25.15 23.43 -4.49
CA GLY A 238 -25.85 24.54 -3.82
C GLY A 238 -25.11 25.16 -2.63
N VAL A 239 -23.80 24.91 -2.50
CA VAL A 239 -22.97 25.55 -1.46
C VAL A 239 -22.79 27.07 -1.65
N LEU A 240 -23.02 27.56 -2.88
CA LEU A 240 -23.01 28.98 -3.23
C LEU A 240 -24.30 29.30 -3.98
N GLU A 241 -24.89 30.45 -3.66
CA GLU A 241 -26.03 31.00 -4.38
C GLU A 241 -25.54 31.60 -5.71
N VAL A 242 -25.75 30.88 -6.81
CA VAL A 242 -25.40 31.32 -8.17
C VAL A 242 -26.67 31.33 -9.03
N PRO A 243 -26.99 32.46 -9.70
CA PRO A 243 -28.14 32.55 -10.59
C PRO A 243 -28.09 31.47 -11.69
N PRO A 244 -29.17 30.70 -11.92
CA PRO A 244 -29.18 29.62 -12.91
C PRO A 244 -28.77 30.03 -14.32
N GLU A 245 -29.07 31.26 -14.73
CA GLU A 245 -28.73 31.83 -16.04
C GLU A 245 -27.22 32.00 -16.26
N LYS A 246 -26.43 32.13 -15.19
CA LYS A 246 -24.97 32.22 -15.28
C LYS A 246 -24.30 30.86 -15.46
N VAL A 247 -25.02 29.77 -15.25
CA VAL A 247 -24.41 28.44 -15.20
C VAL A 247 -24.20 27.89 -16.61
N VAL A 248 -22.93 27.70 -16.98
CA VAL A 248 -22.53 27.13 -18.27
C VAL A 248 -22.48 25.60 -18.21
N ARG A 249 -21.90 25.04 -17.15
CA ARG A 249 -21.74 23.58 -16.98
C ARG A 249 -21.98 23.17 -15.54
N LYS A 250 -22.64 22.03 -15.33
CA LYS A 250 -22.80 21.35 -14.04
C LYS A 250 -22.52 19.87 -14.20
N GLY A 251 -21.83 19.28 -13.23
CA GLY A 251 -21.50 17.86 -13.27
C GLY A 251 -21.11 17.28 -11.92
N ARG A 252 -20.77 16.00 -11.94
CA ARG A 252 -20.18 15.27 -10.81
C ARG A 252 -18.90 14.57 -11.26
N LEU A 253 -17.94 14.44 -10.36
CA LEU A 253 -16.79 13.57 -10.61
C LEU A 253 -17.24 12.10 -10.53
N GLN A 254 -16.65 11.28 -11.39
CA GLN A 254 -16.84 9.83 -11.41
C GLN A 254 -15.63 9.15 -10.74
N PRO A 255 -15.74 7.87 -10.32
CA PRO A 255 -14.63 7.13 -9.71
C PRO A 255 -13.34 7.27 -10.51
N GLY A 256 -12.23 7.59 -9.83
CA GLY A 256 -10.91 7.72 -10.43
C GLY A 256 -10.71 8.86 -11.45
N ARG A 257 -11.71 9.72 -11.68
CA ARG A 257 -11.58 10.89 -12.57
C ARG A 257 -10.94 12.07 -11.84
N ILE A 258 -10.16 12.86 -12.58
CA ILE A 258 -9.51 14.09 -12.14
C ILE A 258 -10.07 15.28 -12.92
N LEU A 259 -10.36 16.38 -12.22
CA LEU A 259 -10.74 17.66 -12.81
C LEU A 259 -9.67 18.68 -12.44
N ILE A 260 -9.12 19.39 -13.42
CA ILE A 260 -8.04 20.37 -13.21
C ILE A 260 -8.40 21.69 -13.88
N ALA A 261 -8.23 22.79 -13.16
CA ALA A 261 -8.13 24.12 -13.73
C ALA A 261 -6.68 24.61 -13.57
N ASP A 262 -6.09 25.04 -14.69
CA ASP A 262 -4.75 25.60 -14.75
C ASP A 262 -4.84 27.12 -14.90
N LEU A 263 -4.31 27.85 -13.92
CA LEU A 263 -4.31 29.32 -13.94
C LEU A 263 -3.24 29.92 -14.86
N ASP A 264 -2.15 29.20 -15.14
CA ASP A 264 -1.12 29.66 -16.09
C ASP A 264 -1.63 29.51 -17.53
N GLU A 265 -2.36 28.42 -17.84
CA GLU A 265 -3.00 28.22 -19.15
C GLU A 265 -4.37 28.92 -19.28
N GLY A 266 -5.01 29.27 -18.17
CA GLY A 266 -6.32 29.91 -18.14
C GLY A 266 -7.46 29.00 -18.62
N ARG A 267 -7.36 27.69 -18.43
CA ARG A 267 -8.37 26.73 -18.89
C ARG A 267 -8.56 25.54 -17.96
N ILE A 268 -9.69 24.86 -18.12
CA ILE A 268 -9.95 23.55 -17.52
C ILE A 268 -9.34 22.48 -18.42
N ILE A 269 -8.54 21.61 -17.84
CA ILE A 269 -7.95 20.45 -18.50
C ILE A 269 -8.79 19.22 -18.12
N GLU A 270 -9.37 18.57 -19.12
CA GLU A 270 -10.23 17.40 -18.92
C GLU A 270 -9.40 16.17 -18.53
N ASP A 271 -10.05 15.22 -17.86
CA ASP A 271 -9.46 13.98 -17.34
C ASP A 271 -8.60 13.22 -18.36
N GLU A 272 -9.14 13.03 -19.56
CA GLU A 272 -8.49 12.26 -20.63
C GLU A 272 -7.21 12.93 -21.13
N GLU A 273 -7.24 14.26 -21.30
CA GLU A 273 -6.07 15.03 -21.73
C GLU A 273 -4.94 14.97 -20.69
N VAL A 274 -5.25 15.20 -19.41
CA VAL A 274 -4.27 15.12 -18.32
C VAL A 274 -3.63 13.74 -18.26
N LYS A 275 -4.46 12.70 -18.29
CA LYS A 275 -3.98 11.31 -18.16
C LYS A 275 -3.19 10.89 -19.37
N ASP A 276 -3.59 11.27 -20.58
CA ASP A 276 -2.82 10.95 -21.79
C ASP A 276 -1.44 11.59 -21.77
N ILE A 277 -1.33 12.85 -21.36
CA ILE A 277 -0.04 13.55 -21.21
C ILE A 277 0.85 12.82 -20.19
N VAL A 278 0.31 12.52 -19.00
CA VAL A 278 1.06 11.87 -17.92
C VAL A 278 1.49 10.45 -18.32
N CYS A 279 0.57 9.65 -18.87
CA CYS A 279 0.82 8.25 -19.22
C CYS A 279 1.78 8.11 -20.41
N ARG A 280 1.86 9.10 -21.29
CA ARG A 280 2.77 9.09 -22.47
C ARG A 280 4.09 9.79 -22.21
N ASN A 281 4.31 10.35 -21.02
CA ASN A 281 5.54 11.08 -20.70
C ASN A 281 6.81 10.20 -20.77
N LYS A 282 6.67 8.88 -20.59
CA LYS A 282 7.75 7.90 -20.70
C LYS A 282 7.24 6.63 -21.40
N PRO A 283 8.14 5.81 -21.99
CA PRO A 283 7.76 4.59 -22.69
C PRO A 283 7.51 3.42 -21.72
N TYR A 284 6.56 3.58 -20.80
CA TYR A 284 6.28 2.58 -19.75
C TYR A 284 5.95 1.19 -20.31
N GLY A 285 5.18 1.13 -21.41
CA GLY A 285 4.82 -0.13 -22.06
C GLY A 285 6.02 -0.85 -22.66
N GLU A 286 6.99 -0.13 -23.24
CA GLU A 286 8.22 -0.72 -23.76
C GLU A 286 9.10 -1.28 -22.64
N TRP A 287 9.20 -0.55 -21.53
CA TRP A 287 9.96 -1.01 -20.36
C TRP A 287 9.35 -2.28 -19.76
N LEU A 288 8.03 -2.31 -19.61
CA LEU A 288 7.31 -3.49 -19.13
C LEU A 288 7.47 -4.67 -20.08
N ALA A 289 7.21 -4.50 -21.38
CA ALA A 289 7.31 -5.57 -22.36
C ALA A 289 8.71 -6.20 -22.43
N LYS A 290 9.76 -5.42 -22.16
CA LYS A 290 11.15 -5.89 -22.20
C LYS A 290 11.64 -6.56 -20.90
N ASN A 291 11.08 -6.22 -19.75
CA ASN A 291 11.65 -6.59 -18.45
C ASN A 291 10.70 -7.34 -17.51
N LYS A 292 9.39 -7.19 -17.69
CA LYS A 292 8.38 -7.90 -16.90
C LYS A 292 8.42 -9.37 -17.27
N LEU A 293 8.39 -10.22 -16.25
CA LEU A 293 8.24 -11.66 -16.41
C LEU A 293 6.97 -12.11 -15.68
N THR A 294 6.44 -13.23 -16.14
CA THR A 294 5.38 -14.01 -15.50
C THR A 294 5.91 -15.40 -15.15
N LEU A 295 5.22 -16.13 -14.28
CA LEU A 295 5.65 -17.47 -13.88
C LEU A 295 5.74 -18.45 -15.05
N ASP A 296 4.87 -18.31 -16.05
CA ASP A 296 4.81 -19.20 -17.22
C ASP A 296 5.98 -18.99 -18.20
N GLU A 297 6.66 -17.85 -18.11
CA GLU A 297 7.85 -17.51 -18.89
C GLU A 297 9.15 -17.98 -18.22
N LEU A 298 9.07 -18.45 -16.98
CA LEU A 298 10.22 -19.01 -16.28
C LEU A 298 10.53 -20.42 -16.79
N PRO A 299 11.81 -20.84 -16.79
CA PRO A 299 12.17 -22.22 -17.04
C PRO A 299 11.41 -23.16 -16.10
N GLU A 300 10.98 -24.31 -16.59
CA GLU A 300 10.40 -25.33 -15.72
C GLU A 300 11.40 -25.71 -14.63
N GLY A 301 10.99 -25.54 -13.37
CA GLY A 301 11.76 -26.01 -12.23
C GLY A 301 11.86 -27.53 -12.19
N GLU A 302 12.72 -28.04 -11.31
CA GLU A 302 12.80 -29.49 -11.07
C GLU A 302 11.41 -30.06 -10.73
N PRO A 303 11.03 -31.22 -11.30
CA PRO A 303 9.76 -31.86 -11.00
C PRO A 303 9.61 -32.08 -9.50
N VAL A 304 8.61 -31.45 -8.90
CA VAL A 304 8.32 -31.66 -7.47
C VAL A 304 7.35 -32.82 -7.33
N THR A 305 7.77 -33.87 -6.66
CA THR A 305 6.85 -34.91 -6.21
C THR A 305 6.18 -34.47 -4.92
N ASP A 306 4.88 -34.23 -4.98
CA ASP A 306 4.04 -33.94 -3.81
C ASP A 306 3.76 -35.18 -2.95
N THR A 307 4.17 -36.34 -3.45
CA THR A 307 3.97 -37.63 -2.81
C THR A 307 4.86 -37.79 -1.59
N MET A 308 4.23 -37.76 -0.42
CA MET A 308 4.82 -38.25 0.81
C MET A 308 4.19 -39.62 1.15
N ASP A 309 4.97 -40.53 1.74
CA ASP A 309 4.36 -41.74 2.29
C ASP A 309 3.35 -41.36 3.40
N ALA A 310 2.33 -42.20 3.60
CA ALA A 310 1.22 -41.87 4.49
C ALA A 310 1.65 -41.64 5.95
N GLN A 311 2.73 -42.31 6.40
CA GLN A 311 3.23 -42.13 7.77
C GLN A 311 4.00 -40.81 7.90
N SER A 312 4.84 -40.47 6.93
CA SER A 312 5.58 -39.22 6.88
C SER A 312 4.65 -38.02 6.77
N LEU A 313 3.60 -38.12 5.94
CA LEU A 313 2.59 -37.07 5.83
C LEU A 313 1.88 -36.85 7.16
N LEU A 314 1.43 -37.94 7.82
CA LEU A 314 0.76 -37.85 9.13
C LEU A 314 1.67 -37.22 10.18
N ARG A 315 2.96 -37.60 10.23
CA ARG A 315 3.92 -37.00 11.17
C ARG A 315 4.12 -35.51 10.91
N ARG A 316 4.17 -35.07 9.65
CA ARG A 316 4.27 -33.65 9.31
C ARG A 316 3.00 -32.89 9.64
N GLN A 317 1.83 -33.45 9.35
CA GLN A 317 0.55 -32.88 9.78
C GLN A 317 0.52 -32.68 11.29
N GLN A 318 0.97 -33.67 12.07
CA GLN A 318 1.08 -33.56 13.53
C GLN A 318 2.10 -32.50 13.97
N LEU A 319 3.25 -32.41 13.30
CA LEU A 319 4.28 -31.41 13.59
C LEU A 319 3.74 -29.97 13.48
N PHE A 320 2.96 -29.69 12.43
CA PHE A 320 2.38 -28.37 12.19
C PHE A 320 1.00 -28.16 12.84
N GLY A 321 0.48 -29.17 13.54
CA GLY A 321 -0.78 -29.06 14.27
C GLY A 321 -2.05 -29.25 13.45
N ILE A 322 -1.97 -29.80 12.23
CA ILE A 322 -3.14 -30.13 11.41
C ILE A 322 -3.92 -31.26 12.08
N THR A 323 -5.18 -30.98 12.41
CA THR A 323 -6.09 -31.91 13.06
C THR A 323 -6.98 -32.63 12.05
N ARG A 324 -7.70 -33.66 12.53
CA ARG A 324 -8.72 -34.34 11.71
C ARG A 324 -9.90 -33.44 11.35
N GLU A 325 -10.17 -32.43 12.19
CA GLU A 325 -11.25 -31.48 11.97
C GLU A 325 -10.86 -30.51 10.85
N ASP A 326 -9.64 -29.99 10.86
CA ASP A 326 -9.10 -29.15 9.77
C ASP A 326 -9.17 -29.88 8.42
N LEU A 327 -8.81 -31.16 8.39
CA LEU A 327 -8.91 -31.98 7.18
C LEU A 327 -10.35 -32.07 6.64
N ARG A 328 -11.32 -32.33 7.51
CA ARG A 328 -12.72 -32.65 7.12
C ARG A 328 -13.60 -31.42 6.95
N MET A 329 -13.38 -30.39 7.77
CA MET A 329 -14.22 -29.21 7.87
C MET A 329 -13.65 -28.03 7.08
N VAL A 330 -12.34 -28.02 6.82
CA VAL A 330 -11.66 -26.90 6.14
C VAL A 330 -11.08 -27.33 4.80
N ILE A 331 -10.05 -28.18 4.80
CA ILE A 331 -9.29 -28.52 3.58
C ILE A 331 -10.16 -29.28 2.56
N GLN A 332 -10.88 -30.33 2.98
CA GLN A 332 -11.72 -31.12 2.08
C GLN A 332 -12.87 -30.31 1.46
N PRO A 333 -13.66 -29.50 2.20
CA PRO A 333 -14.69 -28.65 1.60
C PRO A 333 -14.13 -27.60 0.64
N MET A 334 -13.01 -26.96 0.96
CA MET A 334 -12.36 -26.01 0.04
C MET A 334 -11.96 -26.67 -1.27
N ALA A 335 -11.37 -27.87 -1.20
CA ALA A 335 -10.99 -28.63 -2.39
C ALA A 335 -12.20 -29.09 -3.22
N ALA A 336 -13.28 -29.53 -2.55
CA ALA A 336 -14.46 -30.05 -3.22
C ALA A 336 -15.35 -28.96 -3.83
N GLN A 337 -15.44 -27.78 -3.21
CA GLN A 337 -16.41 -26.74 -3.57
C GLN A 337 -15.77 -25.49 -4.16
N GLY A 338 -14.45 -25.31 -4.05
CA GLY A 338 -13.74 -24.09 -4.46
C GLY A 338 -14.14 -22.86 -3.64
N LYS A 339 -14.61 -23.06 -2.40
CA LYS A 339 -15.11 -22.01 -1.50
C LYS A 339 -14.64 -22.25 -0.07
N ASP A 340 -14.46 -21.17 0.67
CA ASP A 340 -14.24 -21.20 2.11
C ASP A 340 -15.43 -21.91 2.80
N PRO A 341 -15.19 -22.79 3.80
CA PRO A 341 -16.25 -23.56 4.43
C PRO A 341 -17.23 -22.65 5.19
N VAL A 342 -18.53 -22.92 5.02
CA VAL A 342 -19.59 -22.16 5.71
C VAL A 342 -20.05 -22.90 6.96
N GLY A 343 -19.95 -22.22 8.11
CA GLY A 343 -20.47 -22.67 9.40
C GLY A 343 -21.62 -21.80 9.92
N SER A 344 -22.09 -22.11 11.14
CA SER A 344 -23.07 -21.30 11.87
C SER A 344 -22.80 -21.36 13.37
N MET A 345 -23.56 -20.59 14.16
CA MET A 345 -23.37 -20.35 15.60
C MET A 345 -22.16 -19.46 15.93
N GLY A 346 -22.16 -18.98 17.17
CA GLY A 346 -21.05 -18.21 17.73
C GLY A 346 -19.87 -19.12 18.07
N VAL A 347 -18.72 -18.48 18.18
CA VAL A 347 -17.46 -19.09 18.55
C VAL A 347 -17.41 -19.29 20.08
N ASP A 348 -17.45 -20.54 20.55
CA ASP A 348 -17.54 -20.89 22.00
C ASP A 348 -16.27 -21.57 22.57
N TRP A 349 -15.19 -21.63 21.80
CA TRP A 349 -13.87 -22.04 22.29
C TRP A 349 -13.16 -20.90 23.07
N PRO A 350 -12.25 -21.21 24.01
CA PRO A 350 -11.50 -20.18 24.73
C PRO A 350 -10.62 -19.35 23.80
N LEU A 351 -10.33 -18.10 24.19
CA LEU A 351 -9.31 -17.29 23.52
C LEU A 351 -7.98 -18.07 23.47
N PRO A 352 -7.15 -17.91 22.41
CA PRO A 352 -5.95 -18.74 22.23
C PRO A 352 -4.99 -18.73 23.42
N VAL A 353 -4.83 -17.59 24.08
CA VAL A 353 -4.00 -17.43 25.29
C VAL A 353 -4.52 -18.20 26.52
N LEU A 354 -5.82 -18.52 26.54
CA LEU A 354 -6.49 -19.25 27.62
C LEU A 354 -6.71 -20.73 27.27
N SER A 355 -6.39 -21.14 26.05
CA SER A 355 -6.57 -22.52 25.60
C SER A 355 -5.61 -23.46 26.32
N GLN A 356 -6.10 -24.65 26.68
CA GLN A 356 -5.27 -25.74 27.20
C GLN A 356 -4.65 -26.60 26.08
N GLN A 357 -5.01 -26.31 24.83
CA GLN A 357 -4.50 -26.98 23.63
C GLN A 357 -3.56 -26.05 22.87
N THR A 358 -2.55 -26.60 22.20
CA THR A 358 -1.68 -25.83 21.30
C THR A 358 -2.52 -25.08 20.26
N GLN A 359 -2.24 -23.80 20.08
CA GLN A 359 -2.95 -22.94 19.13
C GLN A 359 -2.00 -22.50 18.02
N HIS A 360 -2.55 -22.38 16.80
CA HIS A 360 -1.82 -21.78 15.70
C HIS A 360 -1.57 -20.29 15.98
N LEU A 361 -0.41 -19.77 15.57
CA LEU A 361 -0.01 -18.40 15.88
C LEU A 361 -0.96 -17.36 15.28
N ALA A 362 -1.53 -17.65 14.10
CA ALA A 362 -2.50 -16.76 13.46
C ALA A 362 -3.73 -16.49 14.34
N ASN A 363 -4.15 -17.44 15.20
CA ASN A 363 -5.36 -17.28 16.03
C ASN A 363 -5.23 -16.12 17.04
N TYR A 364 -4.00 -15.72 17.40
CA TYR A 364 -3.75 -14.57 18.26
C TYR A 364 -3.96 -13.22 17.55
N PHE A 365 -4.10 -13.23 16.22
CA PHE A 365 -4.36 -12.06 15.39
C PHE A 365 -5.83 -12.03 15.01
N GLN A 366 -6.47 -10.88 15.21
CA GLN A 366 -7.86 -10.68 14.85
C GLN A 366 -7.94 -9.77 13.63
N GLN A 367 -8.74 -10.17 12.65
CA GLN A 367 -8.93 -9.36 11.45
C GLN A 367 -9.64 -8.06 11.82
N LEU A 368 -9.01 -6.94 11.51
CA LEU A 368 -9.65 -5.65 11.62
C LEU A 368 -10.68 -5.51 10.50
N PHE A 369 -11.79 -4.87 10.82
CA PHE A 369 -12.84 -4.56 9.85
C PHE A 369 -13.34 -3.13 10.06
N ALA A 370 -13.75 -2.52 8.96
CA ALA A 370 -14.23 -1.16 8.97
C ALA A 370 -15.64 -1.06 9.54
N GLN A 371 -15.88 -0.06 10.38
CA GLN A 371 -17.20 0.24 10.94
C GLN A 371 -17.39 1.75 10.95
N VAL A 372 -18.48 2.22 10.32
CA VAL A 372 -18.90 3.64 10.26
C VAL A 372 -17.96 4.56 9.49
N THR A 373 -16.66 4.56 9.79
CA THR A 373 -15.67 5.52 9.27
C THR A 373 -15.40 5.35 7.77
N ASN A 374 -15.29 4.10 7.33
CA ASN A 374 -15.24 3.73 5.92
C ASN A 374 -16.10 2.47 5.65
N PRO A 375 -16.66 2.31 4.45
CA PRO A 375 -17.44 1.13 4.10
C PRO A 375 -16.54 -0.07 3.73
N PRO A 376 -16.96 -1.31 4.00
CA PRO A 376 -16.40 -2.49 3.34
C PRO A 376 -16.83 -2.53 1.86
N ILE A 377 -16.07 -3.25 1.04
CA ILE A 377 -16.35 -3.47 -0.40
C ILE A 377 -16.95 -4.87 -0.57
N ASP A 378 -17.88 -5.05 -1.51
CA ASP A 378 -18.42 -6.37 -1.87
C ASP A 378 -17.43 -7.11 -2.80
N PRO A 379 -16.73 -8.16 -2.32
CA PRO A 379 -15.70 -8.84 -3.11
C PRO A 379 -16.24 -9.68 -4.27
N ILE A 380 -17.57 -9.86 -4.36
CA ILE A 380 -18.23 -10.61 -5.43
C ILE A 380 -18.77 -9.63 -6.47
N ARG A 381 -19.53 -8.62 -6.05
CA ARG A 381 -20.20 -7.68 -6.96
C ARG A 381 -19.28 -6.58 -7.48
N GLU A 382 -18.29 -6.18 -6.70
CA GLU A 382 -17.34 -5.12 -7.02
C GLU A 382 -15.93 -5.68 -7.28
N ARG A 383 -15.84 -6.97 -7.66
CA ARG A 383 -14.56 -7.66 -7.90
C ARG A 383 -13.64 -6.93 -8.87
N SER A 384 -14.19 -6.22 -9.86
CA SER A 384 -13.43 -5.50 -10.88
C SER A 384 -12.51 -4.40 -10.33
N VAL A 385 -12.77 -3.90 -9.11
CA VAL A 385 -11.95 -2.86 -8.47
C VAL A 385 -10.88 -3.42 -7.52
N MET A 386 -10.90 -4.74 -7.29
CA MET A 386 -9.97 -5.46 -6.42
C MET A 386 -8.95 -6.23 -7.26
N SER A 387 -7.75 -6.45 -6.71
CA SER A 387 -6.74 -7.30 -7.33
C SER A 387 -5.93 -8.03 -6.26
N LEU A 388 -5.45 -9.23 -6.61
CA LEU A 388 -4.51 -10.02 -5.81
C LEU A 388 -3.12 -10.08 -6.46
N HIS A 389 -2.87 -9.27 -7.49
CA HIS A 389 -1.57 -9.25 -8.15
C HIS A 389 -0.46 -8.94 -7.15
N MET A 390 0.64 -9.67 -7.29
CA MET A 390 1.83 -9.48 -6.48
C MET A 390 3.04 -9.32 -7.39
N LEU A 391 3.98 -8.48 -6.96
CA LEU A 391 5.22 -8.24 -7.68
C LEU A 391 6.39 -8.79 -6.85
N LEU A 392 7.20 -9.64 -7.48
CA LEU A 392 8.44 -10.15 -6.91
C LEU A 392 9.66 -9.47 -7.55
N GLY A 393 10.59 -9.03 -6.70
CA GLY A 393 11.83 -8.40 -7.12
C GLY A 393 12.22 -7.21 -6.25
N SER A 394 13.02 -6.33 -6.82
CA SER A 394 13.48 -5.11 -6.16
C SER A 394 12.77 -3.87 -6.73
N SER A 395 12.37 -2.96 -5.85
CA SER A 395 11.97 -1.59 -6.21
C SER A 395 13.14 -0.64 -5.97
N GLY A 396 13.40 0.24 -6.94
CA GLY A 396 14.44 1.27 -6.88
C GLY A 396 13.94 2.61 -6.33
N ASP A 397 14.60 3.69 -6.74
CA ASP A 397 14.27 5.07 -6.36
C ASP A 397 12.94 5.50 -6.98
N ILE A 398 11.97 5.83 -6.12
CA ILE A 398 10.65 6.29 -6.54
C ILE A 398 10.68 7.63 -7.29
N LEU A 399 11.72 8.44 -7.14
CA LEU A 399 11.78 9.76 -7.77
C LEU A 399 12.13 9.70 -9.26
N GLU A 400 12.97 8.76 -9.66
CA GLU A 400 13.52 8.68 -11.02
C GLU A 400 13.03 7.40 -11.72
N PRO A 401 11.92 7.47 -12.49
CA PRO A 401 11.41 6.30 -13.19
C PRO A 401 12.35 5.93 -14.35
N ASP A 402 12.81 4.68 -14.33
CA ASP A 402 13.64 4.09 -15.37
C ASP A 402 13.18 2.67 -15.74
N GLU A 403 13.81 2.10 -16.77
CA GLU A 403 13.54 0.74 -17.23
C GLU A 403 13.82 -0.34 -16.17
N LEU A 404 14.72 -0.08 -15.20
CA LEU A 404 15.11 -1.06 -14.18
C LEU A 404 13.94 -1.38 -13.24
N HIS A 405 13.04 -0.43 -13.03
CA HIS A 405 11.82 -0.62 -12.23
C HIS A 405 10.83 -1.60 -12.87
N ALA A 406 10.97 -1.91 -14.15
CA ALA A 406 10.14 -2.91 -14.83
C ALA A 406 10.72 -4.34 -14.72
N ARG A 407 11.89 -4.53 -14.09
CA ARG A 407 12.52 -5.86 -13.87
C ARG A 407 11.88 -6.58 -12.70
N ILE A 408 10.64 -6.99 -12.89
CA ILE A 408 9.78 -7.62 -11.89
C ILE A 408 9.22 -8.92 -12.42
N LEU A 409 8.96 -9.84 -11.50
CA LEU A 409 8.15 -11.02 -11.77
C LEU A 409 6.73 -10.78 -11.24
N ARG A 410 5.76 -10.75 -12.13
CA ARG A 410 4.35 -10.58 -11.81
C ARG A 410 3.71 -11.93 -11.48
N LEU A 411 2.94 -11.95 -10.39
CA LEU A 411 2.08 -13.03 -9.98
C LEU A 411 0.61 -12.57 -10.06
N GLU A 412 -0.27 -13.43 -10.56
CA GLU A 412 -1.71 -13.14 -10.58
C GLU A 412 -2.36 -13.25 -9.18
N HIS A 413 -1.77 -14.05 -8.30
CA HIS A 413 -2.19 -14.19 -6.90
C HIS A 413 -1.01 -14.60 -6.00
N PRO A 414 -1.08 -14.37 -4.68
CA PRO A 414 0.01 -14.67 -3.76
C PRO A 414 0.22 -16.18 -3.51
N VAL A 415 -0.73 -17.04 -3.84
CA VAL A 415 -0.61 -18.48 -3.59
C VAL A 415 0.26 -19.14 -4.67
N LEU A 416 1.29 -19.88 -4.29
CA LEU A 416 2.15 -20.58 -5.24
C LEU A 416 1.92 -22.09 -5.18
N THR A 417 1.92 -22.74 -6.33
CA THR A 417 2.04 -24.20 -6.42
C THR A 417 3.47 -24.64 -6.10
N ASN A 418 3.64 -25.91 -5.76
CA ASN A 418 4.96 -26.48 -5.50
C ASN A 418 5.87 -26.40 -6.74
N GLN A 419 5.30 -26.57 -7.94
CA GLN A 419 6.03 -26.42 -9.20
C GLN A 419 6.48 -24.97 -9.42
N GLN A 420 5.59 -23.99 -9.23
CA GLN A 420 5.93 -22.57 -9.37
C GLN A 420 7.03 -22.16 -8.37
N LEU A 421 6.96 -22.62 -7.11
CA LEU A 421 8.03 -22.38 -6.15
C LEU A 421 9.35 -23.04 -6.57
N SER A 422 9.31 -24.23 -7.16
CA SER A 422 10.50 -24.90 -7.71
C SER A 422 11.16 -24.09 -8.83
N SER A 423 10.35 -23.53 -9.74
CA SER A 423 10.84 -22.61 -10.79
C SER A 423 11.49 -21.36 -10.19
N LEU A 424 10.91 -20.78 -9.14
CA LEU A 424 11.52 -19.64 -8.42
C LEU A 424 12.85 -20.01 -7.76
N ARG A 425 12.94 -21.19 -7.12
CA ARG A 425 14.14 -21.64 -6.42
C ARG A 425 15.32 -21.84 -7.37
N HIS A 426 15.07 -22.33 -8.57
CA HIS A 426 16.07 -22.60 -9.60
C HIS A 426 16.17 -21.49 -10.65
N LEU A 427 15.67 -20.29 -10.32
CA LEU A 427 15.63 -19.16 -11.23
C LEU A 427 17.04 -18.76 -11.69
N ALA A 428 17.31 -18.99 -12.98
CA ALA A 428 18.53 -18.57 -13.64
C ALA A 428 18.25 -17.33 -14.50
N HIS A 429 18.21 -16.15 -13.88
CA HIS A 429 17.94 -14.89 -14.57
C HIS A 429 18.99 -13.82 -14.24
N PRO A 430 19.42 -12.95 -15.19
CA PRO A 430 20.43 -11.92 -14.93
C PRO A 430 20.06 -10.90 -13.85
N HIS A 431 18.76 -10.70 -13.60
CA HIS A 431 18.25 -9.65 -12.74
C HIS A 431 17.36 -10.15 -11.60
N LEU A 432 16.97 -11.42 -11.60
CA LEU A 432 16.16 -12.00 -10.54
C LEU A 432 16.96 -13.16 -9.94
N ARG A 433 17.17 -13.10 -8.63
CA ARG A 433 17.96 -14.07 -7.90
C ARG A 433 17.21 -14.50 -6.66
N ALA A 434 16.94 -15.80 -6.56
CA ALA A 434 16.35 -16.41 -5.39
C ALA A 434 17.41 -16.87 -4.38
N GLY A 435 17.07 -16.79 -3.09
CA GLY A 435 17.84 -17.35 -1.99
C GLY A 435 16.90 -18.01 -1.00
N VAL A 436 17.33 -19.12 -0.39
CA VAL A 436 16.51 -19.87 0.58
C VAL A 436 17.12 -19.72 1.97
N VAL A 437 16.28 -19.37 2.95
CA VAL A 437 16.61 -19.36 4.37
C VAL A 437 15.73 -20.37 5.07
N ASP A 438 16.36 -21.37 5.68
CA ASP A 438 15.65 -22.38 6.46
C ASP A 438 15.16 -21.76 7.78
N MET A 439 13.85 -21.84 8.05
CA MET A 439 13.23 -21.32 9.27
C MET A 439 13.12 -22.41 10.34
N LEU A 440 14.27 -22.93 10.77
CA LEU A 440 14.37 -24.08 11.67
C LEU A 440 15.23 -23.76 12.90
N PHE A 441 14.97 -24.45 14.00
CA PHE A 441 15.79 -24.36 15.21
C PHE A 441 16.02 -25.74 15.86
N PRO A 442 17.16 -25.96 16.54
CA PRO A 442 17.42 -27.22 17.25
C PRO A 442 16.37 -27.50 18.33
N ALA A 443 15.76 -28.68 18.28
CA ALA A 443 14.77 -29.17 19.23
C ALA A 443 15.44 -29.97 20.38
N ASP A 444 16.49 -29.41 20.97
CA ASP A 444 17.30 -30.06 22.02
C ASP A 444 16.85 -29.76 23.46
N GLY A 445 15.75 -28.99 23.60
CA GLY A 445 15.16 -28.63 24.89
C GLY A 445 15.88 -27.50 25.63
N GLN A 446 16.87 -26.85 25.01
CA GLN A 446 17.55 -25.71 25.62
C GLN A 446 16.73 -24.42 25.47
N GLU A 447 16.76 -23.57 26.50
CA GLU A 447 16.11 -22.26 26.49
C GLU A 447 16.76 -21.32 25.46
N GLY A 448 15.99 -20.38 24.90
CA GLY A 448 16.49 -19.35 23.97
C GLY A 448 16.74 -19.83 22.54
N ARG A 449 16.49 -21.11 22.20
CA ARG A 449 16.72 -21.64 20.84
C ARG A 449 15.90 -20.94 19.76
N LEU A 450 14.64 -20.64 20.03
CA LEU A 450 13.75 -19.94 19.11
C LEU A 450 14.22 -18.51 18.86
N GLU A 451 14.62 -17.79 19.91
CA GLU A 451 15.14 -16.41 19.82
C GLU A 451 16.42 -16.37 18.99
N ALA A 452 17.39 -17.24 19.30
CA ALA A 452 18.64 -17.34 18.54
C ALA A 452 18.41 -17.71 17.07
N ALA A 453 17.40 -18.55 16.78
CA ALA A 453 17.05 -18.88 15.40
C ALA A 453 16.44 -17.69 14.65
N LEU A 454 15.59 -16.90 15.30
CA LEU A 454 15.05 -15.67 14.70
C LEU A 454 16.16 -14.66 14.38
N ASP A 455 17.11 -14.46 15.29
CA ASP A 455 18.27 -13.60 15.05
C ASP A 455 19.09 -14.11 13.85
N HIS A 456 19.32 -15.42 13.77
CA HIS A 456 20.03 -16.03 12.66
C HIS A 456 19.29 -15.87 11.33
N ILE A 457 17.99 -16.12 11.30
CA ILE A 457 17.14 -15.98 10.10
C ILE A 457 17.16 -14.52 9.63
N CYS A 458 17.02 -13.54 10.53
CA CYS A 458 17.10 -12.12 10.21
C CYS A 458 18.47 -11.73 9.66
N ALA A 459 19.56 -12.21 10.26
CA ALA A 459 20.92 -11.95 9.78
C ALA A 459 21.16 -12.58 8.40
N ALA A 460 20.76 -13.83 8.20
CA ALA A 460 20.87 -14.51 6.91
C ALA A 460 20.06 -13.79 5.81
N ALA A 461 18.84 -13.37 6.13
CA ALA A 461 18.00 -12.59 5.23
C ALA A 461 18.66 -11.25 4.83
N GLU A 462 19.25 -10.55 5.78
CA GLU A 462 20.02 -9.33 5.55
C GLU A 462 21.23 -9.60 4.63
N ASP A 463 22.01 -10.64 4.91
CA ASP A 463 23.19 -11.00 4.12
C ASP A 463 22.80 -11.38 2.69
N PHE A 464 21.77 -12.20 2.49
CA PHE A 464 21.26 -12.53 1.15
C PHE A 464 20.84 -11.27 0.39
N THR A 465 20.10 -10.38 1.04
CA THR A 465 19.62 -9.14 0.42
C THR A 465 20.77 -8.21 0.03
N ARG A 466 21.78 -8.07 0.89
CA ARG A 466 23.00 -7.28 0.60
C ARG A 466 23.82 -7.88 -0.55
N ASN A 467 23.79 -9.20 -0.72
CA ASN A 467 24.44 -9.92 -1.81
C ASN A 467 23.61 -9.98 -3.11
N GLY A 468 22.54 -9.18 -3.21
CA GLY A 468 21.75 -9.02 -4.44
C GLY A 468 20.69 -10.11 -4.66
N VAL A 469 20.31 -10.87 -3.62
CA VAL A 469 19.11 -11.71 -3.67
C VAL A 469 17.88 -10.82 -3.52
N ASN A 470 17.01 -10.82 -4.54
CA ASN A 470 15.79 -10.02 -4.56
C ASN A 470 14.50 -10.86 -4.49
N ILE A 471 14.62 -12.17 -4.34
CA ILE A 471 13.53 -13.06 -3.94
C ILE A 471 14.05 -13.95 -2.81
N LEU A 472 13.59 -13.71 -1.58
CA LEU A 472 13.98 -14.50 -0.42
C LEU A 472 12.87 -15.50 -0.06
N ILE A 473 13.21 -16.79 -0.10
CA ILE A 473 12.31 -17.89 0.25
C ILE A 473 12.60 -18.31 1.69
N LEU A 474 11.66 -18.09 2.60
CA LEU A 474 11.69 -18.61 3.97
C LEU A 474 11.02 -19.98 3.98
N SER A 475 11.71 -21.03 4.40
CA SER A 475 11.24 -22.42 4.26
C SER A 475 11.34 -23.24 5.55
N ASP A 476 10.25 -23.91 5.93
CA ASP A 476 10.26 -24.90 7.02
C ASP A 476 10.35 -26.35 6.52
N ARG A 477 10.47 -26.55 5.20
CA ARG A 477 10.31 -27.87 4.57
C ARG A 477 11.30 -28.91 5.08
N ARG A 478 12.48 -28.46 5.51
CA ARG A 478 13.57 -29.29 6.05
C ARG A 478 13.40 -29.67 7.53
N ALA A 479 12.28 -29.34 8.17
CA ALA A 479 11.99 -29.76 9.54
C ALA A 479 12.09 -31.29 9.70
N ASP A 480 12.72 -31.72 10.78
CA ASP A 480 13.03 -33.12 11.06
C ASP A 480 13.01 -33.43 12.57
N ALA A 481 13.45 -34.62 12.96
CA ALA A 481 13.44 -35.05 14.36
C ALA A 481 14.39 -34.26 15.28
N ARG A 482 15.34 -33.50 14.73
CA ARG A 482 16.31 -32.70 15.47
C ARG A 482 16.05 -31.19 15.34
N HIS A 483 15.32 -30.78 14.30
CA HIS A 483 15.07 -29.38 13.98
C HIS A 483 13.57 -29.11 13.89
N ALA A 484 13.07 -28.33 14.83
CA ALA A 484 11.68 -27.87 14.84
C ALA A 484 11.52 -26.63 13.92
N PRO A 485 10.35 -26.46 13.28
CA PRO A 485 10.06 -25.28 12.48
C PRO A 485 9.76 -24.07 13.37
N VAL A 486 10.26 -22.90 12.97
CA VAL A 486 9.79 -21.62 13.49
C VAL A 486 8.40 -21.35 12.86
N PRO A 487 7.38 -20.92 13.64
CA PRO A 487 6.08 -20.57 13.08
C PRO A 487 6.23 -19.55 11.93
N SER A 488 5.62 -19.83 10.78
CA SER A 488 5.90 -19.08 9.55
C SER A 488 5.58 -17.59 9.69
N LEU A 489 4.48 -17.26 10.38
CA LEU A 489 4.06 -15.89 10.68
C LEU A 489 5.08 -15.14 11.54
N LEU A 490 5.71 -15.81 12.51
CA LEU A 490 6.74 -15.20 13.35
C LEU A 490 8.02 -14.93 12.54
N ALA A 491 8.44 -15.91 11.73
CA ALA A 491 9.64 -15.79 10.90
C ALA A 491 9.49 -14.65 9.87
N VAL A 492 8.37 -14.60 9.13
CA VAL A 492 8.18 -13.55 8.11
C VAL A 492 8.05 -12.16 8.73
N GLY A 493 7.34 -12.03 9.86
CA GLY A 493 7.18 -10.77 10.57
C GLY A 493 8.53 -10.24 11.09
N ALA A 494 9.34 -11.11 11.69
CA ALA A 494 10.68 -10.76 12.16
C ALA A 494 11.58 -10.28 11.02
N VAL A 495 11.66 -11.06 9.93
CA VAL A 495 12.47 -10.70 8.74
C VAL A 495 11.96 -9.42 8.09
N HIS A 496 10.66 -9.27 7.90
CA HIS A 496 10.06 -8.07 7.30
C HIS A 496 10.46 -6.81 8.07
N HIS A 497 10.20 -6.79 9.39
CA HIS A 497 10.51 -5.63 10.22
C HIS A 497 12.01 -5.37 10.36
N HIS A 498 12.84 -6.42 10.43
CA HIS A 498 14.30 -6.29 10.42
C HIS A 498 14.79 -5.62 9.13
N LEU A 499 14.35 -6.10 7.97
CA LEU A 499 14.72 -5.52 6.67
C LEU A 499 14.19 -4.10 6.50
N VAL A 500 13.01 -3.76 7.03
CA VAL A 500 12.51 -2.37 7.04
C VAL A 500 13.41 -1.48 7.89
N ALA A 501 13.78 -1.93 9.09
CA ALA A 501 14.67 -1.17 9.99
C ALA A 501 16.08 -0.96 9.40
N ARG A 502 16.55 -1.89 8.56
CA ARG A 502 17.83 -1.80 7.84
C ARG A 502 17.76 -1.05 6.50
N GLY A 503 16.57 -0.63 6.06
CA GLY A 503 16.40 0.03 4.75
C GLY A 503 16.63 -0.91 3.56
N LEU A 504 16.38 -2.21 3.74
CA LEU A 504 16.62 -3.27 2.76
C LEU A 504 15.34 -3.91 2.22
N ARG A 505 14.17 -3.71 2.86
CA ARG A 505 12.94 -4.44 2.53
C ARG A 505 12.46 -4.24 1.08
N THR A 506 12.70 -3.08 0.48
CA THR A 506 12.35 -2.77 -0.91
C THR A 506 13.28 -3.42 -1.94
N ARG A 507 14.43 -3.96 -1.51
CA ARG A 507 15.40 -4.65 -2.39
C ARG A 507 15.08 -6.13 -2.60
N THR A 508 14.16 -6.71 -1.83
CA THR A 508 13.84 -8.13 -1.90
C THR A 508 12.38 -8.40 -1.58
N SER A 509 11.78 -9.35 -2.28
CA SER A 509 10.45 -9.88 -1.95
C SER A 509 10.56 -11.11 -1.04
N LEU A 510 9.59 -11.30 -0.15
CA LEU A 510 9.54 -12.43 0.76
C LEU A 510 8.54 -13.47 0.26
N VAL A 511 9.01 -14.70 0.04
CA VAL A 511 8.18 -15.85 -0.32
C VAL A 511 8.25 -16.84 0.83
N VAL A 512 7.11 -17.39 1.26
CA VAL A 512 7.04 -18.29 2.42
C VAL A 512 6.64 -19.69 1.95
N GLU A 513 7.52 -20.68 2.12
CA GLU A 513 7.23 -22.11 1.94
C GLU A 513 6.96 -22.73 3.31
N ALA A 514 5.68 -22.96 3.62
CA ALA A 514 5.25 -23.28 4.97
C ALA A 514 4.30 -24.48 5.06
N GLY A 515 4.48 -25.26 6.12
CA GLY A 515 3.62 -26.39 6.48
C GLY A 515 2.44 -26.01 7.37
N ASP A 516 2.48 -24.83 8.00
CA ASP A 516 1.44 -24.33 8.93
C ASP A 516 0.35 -23.46 8.28
N VAL A 517 0.21 -23.51 6.95
CA VAL A 517 -0.72 -22.66 6.20
C VAL A 517 -1.77 -23.49 5.48
N TRP A 518 -3.02 -23.48 5.97
CA TRP A 518 -4.13 -24.18 5.32
C TRP A 518 -5.46 -23.43 5.30
N GLU A 519 -5.59 -22.31 6.02
CA GLU A 519 -6.82 -21.51 6.05
C GLU A 519 -6.61 -20.13 5.44
N THR A 520 -7.68 -19.51 4.95
CA THR A 520 -7.65 -18.15 4.39
C THR A 520 -7.03 -17.13 5.35
N HIS A 521 -7.28 -17.25 6.65
CA HIS A 521 -6.69 -16.40 7.68
C HIS A 521 -5.16 -16.55 7.79
N HIS A 522 -4.60 -17.75 7.57
CA HIS A 522 -3.15 -17.97 7.60
C HIS A 522 -2.48 -17.24 6.44
N PHE A 523 -3.07 -17.28 5.24
CA PHE A 523 -2.58 -16.48 4.10
C PHE A 523 -2.69 -14.98 4.37
N ALA A 524 -3.84 -14.51 4.87
CA ALA A 524 -4.07 -13.08 5.12
C ALA A 524 -3.08 -12.50 6.13
N THR A 525 -2.80 -13.23 7.22
CA THR A 525 -1.82 -12.82 8.23
C THR A 525 -0.40 -12.82 7.66
N LEU A 526 0.03 -13.86 6.95
CA LEU A 526 1.35 -13.88 6.31
C LEU A 526 1.56 -12.71 5.36
N ILE A 527 0.58 -12.42 4.50
CA ILE A 527 0.64 -11.30 3.55
C ILE A 527 0.66 -9.97 4.30
N GLY A 528 -0.22 -9.79 5.28
CA GLY A 528 -0.31 -8.58 6.10
C GLY A 528 0.96 -8.27 6.88
N TYR A 529 1.73 -9.29 7.26
CA TYR A 529 3.01 -9.15 7.98
C TYR A 529 4.26 -9.22 7.06
N GLY A 530 4.06 -9.21 5.74
CA GLY A 530 5.13 -8.89 4.78
C GLY A 530 5.47 -9.98 3.77
N ALA A 531 4.75 -11.11 3.72
CA ALA A 531 4.89 -12.07 2.63
C ALA A 531 4.34 -11.50 1.32
N ASN A 532 5.09 -11.62 0.23
CA ASN A 532 4.63 -11.33 -1.12
C ASN A 532 3.94 -12.55 -1.76
N ALA A 533 4.38 -13.75 -1.41
CA ALA A 533 3.78 -14.99 -1.89
C ALA A 533 3.93 -16.12 -0.86
N VAL A 534 3.04 -17.10 -0.91
CA VAL A 534 2.97 -18.21 0.04
C VAL A 534 2.75 -19.53 -0.71
N ASN A 535 3.60 -20.51 -0.43
CA ASN A 535 3.48 -21.88 -0.91
C ASN A 535 3.10 -22.81 0.26
N PRO A 536 1.84 -23.28 0.31
CA PRO A 536 1.36 -24.19 1.35
C PRO A 536 1.70 -25.66 1.01
N TYR A 537 2.99 -26.02 0.95
CA TYR A 537 3.41 -27.32 0.37
C TYR A 537 2.76 -28.53 1.05
N LEU A 538 2.51 -28.47 2.36
CA LEU A 538 1.92 -29.57 3.12
C LEU A 538 0.43 -29.78 2.79
N VAL A 539 -0.27 -28.70 2.40
CA VAL A 539 -1.66 -28.78 1.93
C VAL A 539 -1.72 -29.53 0.62
N TYR A 540 -0.83 -29.26 -0.34
CA TYR A 540 -0.81 -30.00 -1.62
C TYR A 540 -0.59 -31.50 -1.42
N ALA A 541 0.37 -31.89 -0.56
CA ALA A 541 0.58 -33.30 -0.21
C ALA A 541 -0.65 -33.93 0.48
N THR A 542 -1.33 -33.14 1.32
CA THR A 542 -2.58 -33.56 1.99
C THR A 542 -3.73 -33.75 1.00
N LEU A 543 -3.88 -32.83 0.04
CA LEU A 543 -4.88 -32.90 -1.02
C LEU A 543 -4.65 -34.11 -1.92
N GLU A 544 -3.40 -34.41 -2.27
CA GLU A 544 -3.08 -35.61 -3.05
C GLU A 544 -3.51 -36.89 -2.34
N LYS A 545 -3.27 -37.00 -1.02
CA LYS A 545 -3.74 -38.13 -0.21
C LYS A 545 -5.28 -38.23 -0.24
N LEU A 546 -5.97 -37.13 0.06
CA LEU A 546 -7.44 -37.10 0.09
C LEU A 546 -8.05 -37.45 -1.27
N TRP A 547 -7.41 -37.01 -2.36
CA TRP A 547 -7.79 -37.35 -3.72
C TRP A 547 -7.63 -38.85 -4.01
N ARG A 548 -6.50 -39.46 -3.60
CA ARG A 548 -6.27 -40.91 -3.72
C ARG A 548 -7.25 -41.74 -2.90
N GLU A 549 -7.71 -41.21 -1.78
CA GLU A 549 -8.73 -41.83 -0.91
C GLU A 549 -10.17 -41.62 -1.43
N GLY A 550 -10.37 -40.85 -2.51
CA GLY A 550 -11.69 -40.58 -3.07
C GLY A 550 -12.55 -39.65 -2.21
N ALA A 551 -11.94 -38.77 -1.42
CA ALA A 551 -12.66 -37.86 -0.52
C ALA A 551 -13.42 -36.73 -1.27
N PHE A 552 -13.07 -36.48 -2.53
CA PHE A 552 -13.75 -35.55 -3.44
C PHE A 552 -13.57 -36.01 -4.90
N ASP A 553 -14.54 -35.71 -5.75
CA ASP A 553 -14.61 -36.21 -7.13
C ASP A 553 -13.62 -35.51 -8.09
N ARG A 554 -13.24 -36.21 -9.17
CA ARG A 554 -12.63 -35.62 -10.37
C ARG A 554 -13.69 -34.83 -11.15
N GLN A 555 -14.09 -33.66 -10.70
CA GLN A 555 -14.64 -32.67 -11.62
C GLN A 555 -13.71 -31.45 -11.62
N PRO A 556 -13.14 -31.08 -12.78
CA PRO A 556 -12.52 -29.78 -12.88
C PRO A 556 -13.62 -28.75 -12.68
N ALA A 557 -13.47 -27.89 -11.66
CA ALA A 557 -14.17 -26.62 -11.68
C ALA A 557 -13.75 -25.92 -12.99
N ALA A 558 -14.74 -25.70 -13.85
CA ALA A 558 -14.57 -25.06 -15.16
C ALA A 558 -14.10 -23.61 -15.04
#